data_AF-A0A0T6B7R4-F1
#
_entry.id   AF-A0A0T6B7R4-F1
#
_cell.length_a   1.000
_cell.length_b   1.000
_cell.length_c   1.000
_cell.angle_alpha   90.00
_cell.angle_beta   90.00
_cell.angle_gamma   90.00
#
_symmetry.space_group_name_H-M   'P 1'
#
loop_
_entity.id
_entity.type
_entity.pdbx_description
1 polymer ?
#
loop_
_entity_poly.entity_id
_entity_poly.type
_entity_poly.pdbx_seq_one_letter_code
_entity_poly.pdbx_strand_id
1 'polypeptide(L)'
;MRSLGALSKVFNDQSDTGGGAGGSRDDGSSDGGSNRGARGGRGGRGVPFSTRGSRMGRGRGSSSNTRSERNENNTENYNRPYRIGFKKLEEFLNEEPDQLIVKLLSTSAGFSELILTSNLSPDYIVLIMKVLSRMSESTFTSNKTNILEKTTADEFLAQLTQFMMHMAVQNNYEQRRAQYFWNDPDDFFRNVNNYCDMILTLSPTTALEILKKLLKAALIVIPHFSMISTDTKDTMKKIEEKLITYEEQFISRYKKKEIVIDERESEPPDDFRSISLYPLPAEITNRTKAFVRKNIIEGAYRNVDHYLDIQFRLLREDFVKPLREGICDYKEENKKIQNIKIYQNVKFLGPYMVNSVCGVLIQLYINNSNDFKKKLENSRRFMFGSLMCFTSNNFRSFIFGKIIDRRAELLQKGQLVIEFEAGIYDIDFEPQYLMIESSVYFEPYYHVLKALQQLHEGNFPMRKYIIEVSNERQPPRYLPPSSLPSSDHDLDLDERFIEMPRTKRMEVDCAK
;
A
#
# COMPACT_ATOMS: atom_id res chain seq x y z
N MET A 1 -26.90 -0.63 51.75
CA MET A 1 -27.58 -1.69 52.54
C MET A 1 -27.43 -3.02 51.81
N ARG A 2 -27.24 -4.13 52.54
CA ARG A 2 -27.30 -5.55 52.08
C ARG A 2 -26.41 -5.93 50.86
N SER A 3 -25.30 -6.66 51.01
CA SER A 3 -25.11 -8.10 51.40
C SER A 3 -25.59 -9.07 50.31
N LEU A 4 -24.90 -10.14 49.87
CA LEU A 4 -23.61 -10.83 50.17
C LEU A 4 -23.25 -11.65 48.88
N GLY A 5 -22.13 -12.37 48.68
CA GLY A 5 -20.94 -12.71 49.49
C GLY A 5 -20.26 -13.99 48.94
N ALA A 6 -19.11 -14.39 49.49
CA ALA A 6 -18.22 -15.52 49.10
C ALA A 6 -17.39 -15.31 47.79
N LEU A 7 -16.06 -15.52 47.69
CA LEU A 7 -14.98 -16.25 48.43
C LEU A 7 -14.93 -17.78 48.21
N SER A 8 -13.78 -18.48 48.21
CA SER A 8 -12.36 -18.15 47.88
C SER A 8 -11.45 -19.41 48.04
N LYS A 9 -10.35 -19.53 47.28
CA LYS A 9 -9.22 -20.50 47.48
C LYS A 9 -9.63 -21.99 47.31
N VAL A 10 -8.76 -23.02 47.31
CA VAL A 10 -7.31 -23.28 47.58
C VAL A 10 -6.82 -24.30 46.49
N PHE A 11 -5.57 -24.70 46.20
CA PHE A 11 -4.20 -24.73 46.78
C PHE A 11 -3.15 -24.43 45.65
N ASN A 12 -1.86 -24.11 45.83
CA ASN A 12 -0.90 -24.03 46.97
C ASN A 12 -0.17 -25.32 47.41
N ASP A 13 1.04 -25.60 46.89
CA ASP A 13 2.29 -26.03 47.59
C ASP A 13 3.45 -26.05 46.53
N GLN A 14 4.74 -25.70 46.75
CA GLN A 14 5.75 -25.92 47.82
C GLN A 14 6.38 -27.34 47.81
N SER A 15 7.70 -27.56 47.98
CA SER A 15 8.91 -26.67 47.98
C SER A 15 10.21 -27.51 47.80
N ASP A 16 11.40 -26.87 47.81
CA ASP A 16 12.72 -27.44 48.16
C ASP A 16 13.43 -28.42 47.19
N THR A 17 14.77 -28.60 47.16
CA THR A 17 15.95 -27.83 47.66
C THR A 17 17.25 -28.18 46.88
N GLY A 18 18.28 -27.33 46.98
CA GLY A 18 19.71 -27.66 46.69
C GLY A 18 20.22 -27.29 45.29
N GLY A 19 21.49 -26.93 45.07
CA GLY A 19 22.60 -26.66 46.02
C GLY A 19 23.96 -27.11 45.46
N GLY A 20 24.91 -26.19 45.20
CA GLY A 20 26.23 -26.56 44.65
C GLY A 20 27.21 -25.39 44.41
N ALA A 21 28.35 -25.46 45.09
CA ALA A 21 29.45 -24.49 45.16
C ALA A 21 30.13 -24.01 43.86
N GLY A 22 30.66 -22.78 43.90
CA GLY A 22 32.13 -22.58 43.96
C GLY A 22 32.83 -21.89 42.78
N GLY A 23 33.85 -21.05 43.11
CA GLY A 23 34.91 -20.66 42.17
C GLY A 23 35.24 -19.16 42.08
N SER A 24 36.10 -18.65 42.98
CA SER A 24 36.76 -17.34 42.84
C SER A 24 38.27 -17.49 42.72
N ARG A 25 38.88 -16.75 41.77
CA ARG A 25 40.30 -16.34 41.61
C ARG A 25 40.59 -16.14 40.12
N ASP A 26 41.58 -15.39 39.67
CA ASP A 26 42.35 -14.20 40.10
C ASP A 26 43.61 -14.20 39.20
N ASP A 27 44.06 -13.02 38.79
CA ASP A 27 45.44 -12.70 38.38
C ASP A 27 46.04 -13.41 37.13
N GLY A 28 47.26 -12.99 36.73
CA GLY A 28 48.12 -13.72 35.77
C GLY A 28 48.52 -12.97 34.49
N SER A 29 49.28 -11.88 34.62
CA SER A 29 49.84 -11.13 33.47
C SER A 29 50.95 -11.86 32.67
N SER A 30 51.18 -11.38 31.43
CA SER A 30 52.43 -11.46 30.63
C SER A 30 52.85 -12.86 30.08
N ASP A 31 53.76 -13.00 29.09
CA ASP A 31 54.56 -12.04 28.31
C ASP A 31 54.92 -12.61 26.90
N GLY A 32 55.55 -11.80 26.04
CA GLY A 32 56.65 -12.27 25.18
C GLY A 32 56.37 -12.55 23.68
N GLY A 33 56.78 -11.61 22.82
CA GLY A 33 56.97 -11.83 21.37
C GLY A 33 57.71 -10.66 20.73
N SER A 34 58.88 -10.87 20.10
CA SER A 34 59.84 -9.77 19.84
C SER A 34 60.58 -9.83 18.50
N ASN A 35 60.83 -8.63 17.91
CA ASN A 35 61.97 -8.21 17.05
C ASN A 35 61.59 -7.05 16.09
N ARG A 36 62.49 -6.25 15.49
CA ARG A 36 63.73 -5.56 15.96
C ARG A 36 64.26 -4.63 14.82
N GLY A 37 64.76 -3.43 15.16
CA GLY A 37 65.48 -2.49 14.25
C GLY A 37 65.11 -1.02 14.55
N ALA A 38 65.97 -0.06 14.93
CA ALA A 38 67.34 0.35 14.52
C ALA A 38 67.37 1.05 13.13
N ARG A 39 67.86 2.29 12.91
CA ARG A 39 68.60 3.33 13.69
C ARG A 39 68.15 4.76 13.23
N GLY A 40 68.46 5.90 13.85
CA GLY A 40 69.10 6.18 15.15
C GLY A 40 70.01 7.44 15.26
N GLY A 41 69.49 8.68 15.09
CA GLY A 41 70.22 9.96 15.33
C GLY A 41 69.24 11.16 15.47
N ARG A 42 69.31 12.02 16.51
CA ARG A 42 70.20 13.19 16.75
C ARG A 42 70.02 14.34 15.72
N GLY A 43 69.69 15.59 16.10
CA GLY A 43 69.28 16.14 17.42
C GLY A 43 69.39 17.68 17.53
N GLY A 44 68.95 18.26 18.66
CA GLY A 44 69.21 19.66 19.10
C GLY A 44 68.21 20.72 18.58
N ARG A 45 67.25 21.23 19.37
CA ARG A 45 67.33 22.23 20.47
C ARG A 45 67.72 23.66 20.04
N GLY A 46 66.80 24.61 20.20
CA GLY A 46 67.06 26.05 20.10
C GLY A 46 65.82 26.95 20.24
N VAL A 47 65.50 27.38 21.46
CA VAL A 47 64.59 28.50 21.77
C VAL A 47 65.36 29.46 22.70
N PRO A 48 65.14 30.79 22.66
CA PRO A 48 63.98 31.37 23.37
C PRO A 48 63.35 32.64 22.72
N PHE A 49 62.21 33.04 23.31
CA PHE A 49 61.70 34.41 23.59
C PHE A 49 62.62 35.61 23.18
N SER A 50 62.11 36.77 22.73
CA SER A 50 61.09 37.57 23.44
C SER A 50 60.64 38.90 22.74
N THR A 51 59.51 39.45 23.23
CA THR A 51 59.10 40.89 23.40
C THR A 51 58.92 41.93 22.27
N ARG A 52 57.74 42.59 22.31
CA ARG A 52 57.42 44.04 22.09
C ARG A 52 57.53 44.70 20.68
N GLY A 53 56.55 45.57 20.35
CA GLY A 53 56.80 46.66 19.38
C GLY A 53 55.61 47.33 18.67
N SER A 54 54.74 48.05 19.38
CA SER A 54 53.62 48.87 18.88
C SER A 54 53.88 49.75 17.63
N ARG A 55 52.91 49.86 16.70
CA ARG A 55 52.13 51.12 16.47
C ARG A 55 50.96 51.01 15.47
N MET A 56 50.13 52.05 15.47
CA MET A 56 48.90 52.21 14.69
C MET A 56 49.16 52.63 13.23
N GLY A 57 48.25 52.27 12.33
CA GLY A 57 48.14 52.87 10.99
C GLY A 57 46.70 52.80 10.47
N ARG A 58 45.99 53.94 10.42
CA ARG A 58 44.67 54.04 9.76
C ARG A 58 44.88 54.33 8.27
N GLY A 59 44.24 53.56 7.39
CA GLY A 59 44.16 53.86 5.96
C GLY A 59 42.81 53.44 5.39
N ARG A 60 41.98 54.41 4.98
CA ARG A 60 40.84 54.17 4.09
C ARG A 60 41.35 54.27 2.64
N GLY A 61 40.99 53.31 1.79
CA GLY A 61 41.27 53.36 0.35
C GLY A 61 40.18 52.60 -0.41
N SER A 62 39.61 53.23 -1.44
CA SER A 62 38.55 52.64 -2.25
C SER A 62 38.98 52.55 -3.71
N SER A 63 39.06 51.33 -4.23
CA SER A 63 38.96 50.94 -5.65
C SER A 63 38.78 49.42 -5.64
N SER A 64 37.74 48.81 -6.20
CA SER A 64 37.24 48.83 -7.59
C SER A 64 38.18 48.12 -8.58
N ASN A 65 37.59 47.19 -9.34
CA ASN A 65 38.10 46.47 -10.51
C ASN A 65 39.44 45.72 -10.41
N THR A 66 39.35 44.41 -10.19
CA THR A 66 40.08 43.43 -11.02
C THR A 66 39.10 42.35 -11.51
N ARG A 67 38.97 42.22 -12.84
CA ARG A 67 38.35 41.05 -13.47
C ARG A 67 39.41 39.95 -13.57
N SER A 68 39.15 38.79 -12.99
CA SER A 68 39.49 37.49 -13.60
C SER A 68 38.15 36.86 -13.98
N GLU A 69 37.78 36.87 -15.26
CA GLU A 69 38.18 35.87 -16.26
C GLU A 69 37.60 34.48 -15.95
N ARG A 70 36.90 33.93 -16.95
CA ARG A 70 36.01 32.78 -16.78
C ARG A 70 36.82 31.48 -16.72
N ASN A 71 36.50 30.63 -15.76
CA ASN A 71 36.69 29.19 -15.93
C ASN A 71 35.42 28.63 -16.60
N GLU A 72 35.42 28.53 -17.93
CA GLU A 72 34.33 27.91 -18.71
C GLU A 72 34.43 26.39 -18.60
N ASN A 73 33.97 25.84 -17.48
CA ASN A 73 33.87 24.40 -17.22
C ASN A 73 32.70 24.11 -16.26
N ASN A 74 31.46 24.41 -16.69
CA ASN A 74 30.27 24.18 -15.86
C ASN A 74 28.99 23.96 -16.68
N THR A 75 29.01 22.95 -17.56
CA THR A 75 27.85 22.52 -18.38
C THR A 75 27.33 21.12 -18.01
N GLU A 76 27.52 20.69 -16.76
CA GLU A 76 26.92 19.46 -16.20
C GLU A 76 26.21 19.74 -14.87
N ASN A 77 25.04 20.39 -14.92
CA ASN A 77 24.18 20.53 -13.74
C ASN A 77 22.67 20.68 -14.03
N TYR A 78 22.24 20.43 -15.27
CA TYR A 78 20.82 20.44 -15.66
C TYR A 78 20.15 19.09 -15.34
N ASN A 79 19.94 18.84 -14.03
CA ASN A 79 18.85 18.00 -13.46
C ASN A 79 19.10 17.74 -11.95
N ARG A 80 19.29 18.81 -11.16
CA ARG A 80 19.01 18.74 -9.72
C ARG A 80 17.56 19.13 -9.50
N PRO A 81 16.74 18.33 -8.81
CA PRO A 81 15.35 18.72 -8.52
C PRO A 81 15.31 20.05 -7.77
N TYR A 82 14.49 20.97 -8.26
CA TYR A 82 14.36 22.30 -7.67
C TYR A 82 13.49 22.20 -6.40
N ARG A 83 14.06 22.58 -5.25
CA ARG A 83 13.38 22.66 -3.96
C ARG A 83 12.95 24.09 -3.68
N ILE A 84 11.72 24.28 -3.19
CA ILE A 84 11.27 25.61 -2.76
C ILE A 84 12.10 26.10 -1.56
N GLY A 85 12.60 27.34 -1.64
CA GLY A 85 13.32 27.97 -0.52
C GLY A 85 12.35 28.61 0.47
N PHE A 86 12.70 28.59 1.76
CA PHE A 86 11.89 29.09 2.88
C PHE A 86 11.12 30.39 2.57
N LYS A 87 11.84 31.45 2.15
CA LYS A 87 11.23 32.75 1.82
C LYS A 87 10.20 32.69 0.69
N LYS A 88 10.39 31.84 -0.31
CA LYS A 88 9.43 31.66 -1.41
C LYS A 88 8.17 30.91 -0.96
N LEU A 89 8.30 30.00 0.01
CA LEU A 89 7.17 29.32 0.66
C LEU A 89 6.43 30.25 1.66
N GLU A 90 7.14 31.20 2.26
CA GLU A 90 6.60 32.29 3.09
C GLU A 90 5.89 33.36 2.24
N GLU A 91 6.46 33.75 1.10
CA GLU A 91 5.85 34.62 0.08
C GLU A 91 4.50 34.05 -0.38
N PHE A 92 4.43 32.73 -0.62
CA PHE A 92 3.19 32.03 -1.02
C PHE A 92 2.04 32.15 0.00
N LEU A 93 2.29 32.40 1.29
CA LEU A 93 1.21 32.58 2.28
C LEU A 93 0.41 33.88 2.10
N ASN A 94 0.94 34.85 1.34
CA ASN A 94 0.27 36.13 1.06
C ASN A 94 -0.68 36.04 -0.15
N GLU A 95 -0.81 34.86 -0.75
CA GLU A 95 -1.64 34.58 -1.92
C GLU A 95 -3.06 34.15 -1.51
N GLU A 96 -4.02 34.29 -2.43
CA GLU A 96 -5.36 33.70 -2.24
C GLU A 96 -5.30 32.16 -2.26
N PRO A 97 -6.12 31.43 -1.48
CA PRO A 97 -5.99 29.97 -1.31
C PRO A 97 -6.03 29.18 -2.62
N ASP A 98 -6.89 29.60 -3.56
CA ASP A 98 -7.02 28.97 -4.89
C ASP A 98 -5.78 29.22 -5.77
N GLN A 99 -5.11 30.38 -5.63
CA GLN A 99 -3.84 30.68 -6.31
C GLN A 99 -2.65 30.00 -5.65
N LEU A 100 -2.63 29.93 -4.31
CA LEU A 100 -1.67 29.19 -3.51
C LEU A 100 -1.61 27.72 -3.97
N ILE A 101 -2.77 27.06 -4.10
CA ILE A 101 -2.84 25.67 -4.58
C ILE A 101 -2.21 25.50 -5.96
N VAL A 102 -2.57 26.35 -6.93
CA VAL A 102 -2.03 26.25 -8.31
C VAL A 102 -0.52 26.48 -8.31
N LYS A 103 -0.02 27.39 -7.46
CA LYS A 103 1.41 27.62 -7.26
C LYS A 103 2.09 26.40 -6.63
N LEU A 104 1.54 25.79 -5.58
CA LEU A 104 2.09 24.59 -4.92
C LEU A 104 2.16 23.36 -5.84
N LEU A 105 1.16 23.18 -6.73
CA LEU A 105 1.14 22.08 -7.70
C LEU A 105 2.12 22.28 -8.87
N SER A 106 2.52 23.51 -9.17
CA SER A 106 3.42 23.77 -10.30
C SER A 106 4.80 23.13 -10.09
N THR A 107 5.29 22.41 -11.10
CA THR A 107 6.61 21.73 -11.06
C THR A 107 7.76 22.73 -10.83
N SER A 108 7.58 23.99 -11.26
CA SER A 108 8.51 25.12 -11.05
C SER A 108 8.47 25.74 -9.66
N ALA A 109 7.52 25.38 -8.80
CA ALA A 109 7.53 25.79 -7.40
C ALA A 109 8.48 24.95 -6.54
N GLY A 110 8.60 23.64 -6.80
CA GLY A 110 9.50 22.76 -6.04
C GLY A 110 8.98 22.33 -4.67
N PHE A 111 7.65 22.35 -4.46
CA PHE A 111 7.02 21.97 -3.19
C PHE A 111 6.99 20.45 -2.96
N SER A 112 6.74 19.64 -4.00
CA SER A 112 6.77 18.17 -3.91
C SER A 112 8.17 17.66 -3.47
N GLU A 113 9.23 18.28 -3.99
CA GLU A 113 10.63 18.00 -3.63
C GLU A 113 11.02 18.44 -2.21
N LEU A 114 10.27 19.40 -1.62
CA LEU A 114 10.44 19.77 -0.21
C LEU A 114 9.79 18.75 0.72
N ILE A 115 8.60 18.24 0.40
CA ILE A 115 7.92 17.22 1.20
C ILE A 115 8.75 15.92 1.26
N LEU A 116 9.36 15.54 0.13
CA LEU A 116 10.27 14.39 0.00
C LEU A 116 11.71 14.67 0.49
N THR A 117 11.93 15.73 1.28
CA THR A 117 13.24 16.01 1.88
C THR A 117 13.31 15.42 3.30
N SER A 118 14.26 14.51 3.51
CA SER A 118 14.64 14.03 4.84
C SER A 118 15.32 15.13 5.66
N ASN A 119 15.06 15.17 6.96
CA ASN A 119 15.66 16.11 7.94
C ASN A 119 15.37 17.59 7.64
N LEU A 120 14.09 17.92 7.41
CA LEU A 120 13.59 19.30 7.39
C LEU A 120 13.95 20.03 8.70
N SER A 121 14.19 21.34 8.62
CA SER A 121 14.35 22.14 9.83
C SER A 121 13.01 22.29 10.57
N PRO A 122 13.02 22.49 11.90
CA PRO A 122 11.81 22.77 12.67
C PRO A 122 10.92 23.86 12.06
N ASP A 123 11.51 24.98 11.66
CA ASP A 123 10.77 26.10 11.07
C ASP A 123 10.18 25.77 9.69
N TYR A 124 10.83 24.91 8.88
CA TYR A 124 10.22 24.42 7.64
C TYR A 124 8.97 23.57 7.92
N ILE A 125 8.98 22.72 8.96
CA ILE A 125 7.82 21.90 9.33
C ILE A 125 6.65 22.81 9.75
N VAL A 126 6.92 23.83 10.57
CA VAL A 126 5.90 24.83 10.96
C VAL A 126 5.34 25.57 9.74
N LEU A 127 6.22 26.03 8.83
CA LEU A 127 5.81 26.76 7.64
C LEU A 127 4.99 25.89 6.66
N ILE A 128 5.38 24.62 6.47
CA ILE A 128 4.60 23.65 5.67
C ILE A 128 3.22 23.44 6.30
N MET A 129 3.12 23.23 7.62
CA MET A 129 1.81 23.09 8.28
C MET A 129 0.93 24.33 8.11
N LYS A 130 1.50 25.54 8.20
CA LYS A 130 0.77 26.80 7.97
C LYS A 130 0.27 26.92 6.53
N VAL A 131 1.08 26.50 5.55
CA VAL A 131 0.70 26.43 4.12
C VAL A 131 -0.41 25.41 3.88
N LEU A 132 -0.34 24.22 4.48
CA LEU A 132 -1.37 23.18 4.34
C LEU A 132 -2.68 23.54 5.05
N SER A 133 -2.62 24.34 6.12
CA SER A 133 -3.77 24.93 6.77
C SER A 133 -4.45 25.99 5.89
N ARG A 134 -3.68 26.97 5.36
CA ARG A 134 -4.16 27.99 4.41
C ARG A 134 -4.72 27.37 3.13
N MET A 135 -4.14 26.26 2.68
CA MET A 135 -4.63 25.46 1.56
C MET A 135 -6.03 24.88 1.81
N SER A 136 -6.39 24.52 3.04
CA SER A 136 -7.67 23.84 3.32
C SER A 136 -8.90 24.68 2.95
N GLU A 137 -8.76 26.01 3.02
CA GLU A 137 -9.77 27.02 2.66
C GLU A 137 -10.11 27.08 1.16
N SER A 138 -9.24 26.57 0.28
CA SER A 138 -9.43 26.61 -1.18
C SER A 138 -10.67 25.84 -1.64
N THR A 139 -11.30 26.29 -2.72
CA THR A 139 -12.43 25.60 -3.37
C THR A 139 -12.02 24.35 -4.16
N PHE A 140 -10.73 24.21 -4.52
CA PHE A 140 -10.25 23.20 -5.47
C PHE A 140 -9.99 21.81 -4.84
N THR A 141 -11.06 21.08 -4.54
CA THR A 141 -11.02 19.74 -3.90
C THR A 141 -10.04 18.76 -4.57
N SER A 142 -10.08 18.59 -5.89
CA SER A 142 -9.19 17.65 -6.61
C SER A 142 -7.70 18.02 -6.54
N ASN A 143 -7.40 19.30 -6.32
CA ASN A 143 -6.04 19.78 -6.14
C ASN A 143 -5.58 19.59 -4.69
N LYS A 144 -6.50 19.78 -3.71
CA LYS A 144 -6.26 19.44 -2.31
C LYS A 144 -5.94 17.96 -2.13
N THR A 145 -6.64 17.05 -2.83
CA THR A 145 -6.31 15.60 -2.79
C THR A 145 -4.93 15.29 -3.37
N ASN A 146 -4.54 15.87 -4.52
CA ASN A 146 -3.21 15.65 -5.11
C ASN A 146 -2.06 16.12 -4.19
N ILE A 147 -2.25 17.22 -3.45
CA ILE A 147 -1.28 17.67 -2.44
C ILE A 147 -1.29 16.75 -1.21
N LEU A 148 -2.48 16.35 -0.72
CA LEU A 148 -2.60 15.41 0.40
C LEU A 148 -1.95 14.06 0.12
N GLU A 149 -2.04 13.51 -1.09
CA GLU A 149 -1.39 12.26 -1.47
C GLU A 149 0.13 12.31 -1.25
N LYS A 150 0.74 13.48 -1.45
CA LYS A 150 2.17 13.74 -1.25
C LYS A 150 2.51 13.99 0.22
N THR A 151 1.72 14.80 0.94
CA THR A 151 1.96 15.10 2.36
C THR A 151 1.59 13.96 3.31
N THR A 152 0.80 12.99 2.86
CA THR A 152 0.51 11.74 3.58
C THR A 152 1.52 10.63 3.30
N ALA A 153 2.72 10.96 2.79
CA ALA A 153 3.86 10.05 2.75
C ALA A 153 4.46 9.84 4.15
N ASP A 154 4.82 8.60 4.48
CA ASP A 154 5.29 8.23 5.83
C ASP A 154 6.52 9.03 6.30
N GLU A 155 7.41 9.44 5.39
CA GLU A 155 8.61 10.23 5.72
C GLU A 155 8.28 11.63 6.28
N PHE A 156 7.33 12.35 5.69
CA PHE A 156 6.92 13.66 6.21
C PHE A 156 6.15 13.52 7.52
N LEU A 157 5.31 12.49 7.64
CA LEU A 157 4.54 12.19 8.85
C LEU A 157 5.42 11.75 10.02
N ALA A 158 6.50 11.00 9.75
CA ALA A 158 7.52 10.65 10.72
C ALA A 158 8.26 11.91 11.21
N GLN A 159 8.66 12.80 10.30
CA GLN A 159 9.30 14.07 10.66
C GLN A 159 8.37 14.97 11.49
N LEU A 160 7.09 15.09 11.11
CA LEU A 160 6.09 15.88 11.85
C LEU A 160 5.80 15.31 13.24
N THR A 161 5.65 13.99 13.39
CA THR A 161 5.45 13.35 14.70
C THR A 161 6.69 13.43 15.58
N GLN A 162 7.89 13.17 15.03
CA GLN A 162 9.16 13.33 15.74
C GLN A 162 9.37 14.79 16.19
N PHE A 163 9.05 15.75 15.33
CA PHE A 163 9.10 17.18 15.67
C PHE A 163 8.22 17.50 16.88
N MET A 164 6.92 17.17 16.84
CA MET A 164 6.00 17.44 17.96
C MET A 164 6.48 16.79 19.27
N MET A 165 6.89 15.52 19.23
CA MET A 165 7.42 14.82 20.41
C MET A 165 8.70 15.46 20.95
N HIS A 166 9.57 15.98 20.08
CA HIS A 166 10.79 16.67 20.50
C HIS A 166 10.49 18.01 21.18
N MET A 167 9.46 18.76 20.73
CA MET A 167 9.12 20.07 21.30
C MET A 167 8.78 20.02 22.79
N ALA A 168 8.17 18.92 23.27
CA ALA A 168 7.86 18.72 24.69
C ALA A 168 9.11 18.52 25.58
N VAL A 169 10.29 18.31 24.99
CA VAL A 169 11.54 17.93 25.69
C VAL A 169 12.72 18.86 25.33
N GLN A 170 12.48 19.98 24.62
CA GLN A 170 13.54 20.88 24.16
C GLN A 170 14.20 21.71 25.26
N ASN A 171 15.53 21.79 25.20
CA ASN A 171 16.34 22.73 25.98
C ASN A 171 16.37 24.13 25.35
N ASN A 172 16.64 25.16 26.15
CA ASN A 172 16.65 26.59 25.76
C ASN A 172 17.54 26.97 24.55
N TYR A 173 18.46 26.10 24.13
CA TYR A 173 19.25 26.27 22.90
C TYR A 173 18.50 25.76 21.65
N GLU A 174 17.80 24.64 21.78
CA GLU A 174 17.06 23.97 20.69
C GLU A 174 15.81 24.77 20.32
N GLN A 175 15.17 25.41 21.31
CA GLN A 175 14.06 26.35 21.11
C GLN A 175 14.41 27.46 20.11
N ARG A 176 15.67 27.93 20.09
CA ARG A 176 16.15 28.96 19.14
C ARG A 176 16.27 28.47 17.70
N ARG A 177 16.13 27.17 17.45
CA ARG A 177 16.18 26.53 16.12
C ARG A 177 14.78 26.20 15.58
N ALA A 178 13.73 26.57 16.33
CA ALA A 178 12.32 26.34 16.05
C ALA A 178 11.52 27.63 16.35
N GLN A 179 12.07 28.79 15.97
CA GLN A 179 11.54 30.09 16.35
C GLN A 179 10.10 30.29 15.86
N TYR A 180 9.72 29.75 14.70
CA TYR A 180 8.36 29.87 14.18
C TYR A 180 7.33 29.12 15.04
N PHE A 181 7.72 28.01 15.69
CA PHE A 181 6.87 27.33 16.65
C PHE A 181 6.77 28.11 17.96
N TRP A 182 7.91 28.54 18.52
CA TRP A 182 7.93 29.21 19.82
C TRP A 182 7.39 30.65 19.79
N ASN A 183 7.19 31.23 18.60
CA ASN A 183 6.42 32.47 18.42
C ASN A 183 4.91 32.26 18.67
N ASP A 184 4.32 31.17 18.17
CA ASP A 184 2.90 30.83 18.38
C ASP A 184 2.65 29.30 18.30
N PRO A 185 2.75 28.59 19.44
CA PRO A 185 2.45 27.16 19.51
C PRO A 185 0.97 26.83 19.26
N ASP A 186 0.05 27.74 19.54
CA ASP A 186 -1.39 27.52 19.35
C ASP A 186 -1.75 27.53 17.86
N ASP A 187 -1.14 28.44 17.07
CA ASP A 187 -1.27 28.42 15.61
C ASP A 187 -0.71 27.14 15.00
N PHE A 188 0.43 26.65 15.48
CA PHE A 188 0.96 25.36 15.00
C PHE A 188 -0.06 24.22 15.21
N PHE A 189 -0.63 24.07 16.41
CA PHE A 189 -1.58 22.99 16.67
C PHE A 189 -2.96 23.21 16.01
N ARG A 190 -3.40 24.46 15.81
CA ARG A 190 -4.54 24.80 14.95
C ARG A 190 -4.30 24.38 13.49
N ASN A 191 -3.09 24.61 12.97
CA ASN A 191 -2.71 24.19 11.62
C ASN A 191 -2.64 22.64 11.50
N VAL A 192 -2.24 21.94 12.56
CA VAL A 192 -2.35 20.47 12.66
C VAL A 192 -3.81 20.01 12.68
N ASN A 193 -4.70 20.65 13.45
CA ASN A 193 -6.14 20.34 13.46
C ASN A 193 -6.75 20.46 12.05
N ASN A 194 -6.51 21.58 11.36
CA ASN A 194 -7.02 21.80 10.01
C ASN A 194 -6.51 20.73 9.01
N TYR A 195 -5.24 20.33 9.13
CA TYR A 195 -4.67 19.25 8.31
C TYR A 195 -5.31 17.88 8.60
N CYS A 196 -5.52 17.54 9.87
CA CYS A 196 -6.16 16.29 10.28
C CYS A 196 -7.63 16.23 9.83
N ASP A 197 -8.41 17.31 10.00
CA ASP A 197 -9.82 17.34 9.59
C ASP A 197 -9.98 17.33 8.06
N MET A 198 -9.06 17.97 7.34
CA MET A 198 -8.99 17.93 5.88
C MET A 198 -8.64 16.52 5.37
N ILE A 199 -7.72 15.79 5.99
CA ILE A 199 -7.46 14.37 5.67
C ILE A 199 -8.70 13.52 5.96
N LEU A 200 -9.31 13.69 7.13
CA LEU A 200 -10.48 12.91 7.54
C LEU A 200 -11.71 13.16 6.65
N THR A 201 -11.82 14.37 6.07
CA THR A 201 -12.89 14.75 5.14
C THR A 201 -12.62 14.29 3.71
N LEU A 202 -11.38 14.41 3.21
CA LEU A 202 -11.05 14.17 1.80
C LEU A 202 -10.54 12.74 1.51
N SER A 203 -9.93 12.05 2.48
CA SER A 203 -9.55 10.63 2.37
C SER A 203 -9.76 9.88 3.70
N PRO A 204 -11.02 9.55 4.05
CA PRO A 204 -11.35 8.92 5.34
C PRO A 204 -10.67 7.56 5.58
N THR A 205 -10.34 6.82 4.52
CA THR A 205 -9.61 5.54 4.61
C THR A 205 -8.15 5.75 4.97
N THR A 206 -7.46 6.68 4.31
CA THR A 206 -6.09 7.10 4.66
C THR A 206 -6.03 7.67 6.08
N ALA A 207 -7.10 8.34 6.53
CA ALA A 207 -7.20 8.88 7.88
C ALA A 207 -7.11 7.79 8.98
N LEU A 208 -7.76 6.64 8.76
CA LEU A 208 -7.76 5.50 9.70
C LEU A 208 -6.38 4.87 9.90
N GLU A 209 -5.54 4.86 8.86
CA GLU A 209 -4.17 4.32 8.92
C GLU A 209 -3.21 5.29 9.63
N ILE A 210 -3.33 6.59 9.32
CA ILE A 210 -2.29 7.58 9.60
C ILE A 210 -2.60 8.43 10.84
N LEU A 211 -3.81 9.01 10.94
CA LEU A 211 -4.09 10.05 11.94
C LEU A 211 -4.01 9.52 13.37
N LYS A 212 -4.26 8.22 13.60
CA LYS A 212 -4.15 7.58 14.92
C LYS A 212 -2.78 7.76 15.59
N LYS A 213 -1.68 7.79 14.81
CA LYS A 213 -0.33 8.03 15.34
C LYS A 213 -0.12 9.54 15.59
N LEU A 214 -0.55 10.37 14.66
CA LEU A 214 -0.37 11.82 14.66
C LEU A 214 -1.16 12.50 15.80
N LEU A 215 -2.45 12.16 15.94
CA LEU A 215 -3.33 12.67 16.99
C LEU A 215 -2.84 12.25 18.38
N LYS A 216 -2.43 10.99 18.58
CA LYS A 216 -1.88 10.52 19.87
C LYS A 216 -0.60 11.24 20.25
N ALA A 217 0.32 11.46 19.30
CA ALA A 217 1.50 12.28 19.55
C ALA A 217 1.12 13.71 19.94
N ALA A 218 0.20 14.35 19.20
CA ALA A 218 -0.25 15.71 19.52
C ALA A 218 -0.95 15.78 20.90
N LEU A 219 -1.84 14.85 21.22
CA LEU A 219 -2.58 14.80 22.50
C LEU A 219 -1.69 14.48 23.71
N ILE A 220 -0.56 13.79 23.53
CA ILE A 220 0.49 13.64 24.56
C ILE A 220 1.28 14.95 24.73
N VAL A 221 1.59 15.64 23.63
CA VAL A 221 2.44 16.84 23.62
C VAL A 221 1.70 18.10 24.10
N ILE A 222 0.47 18.33 23.65
CA ILE A 222 -0.34 19.53 23.93
C ILE A 222 -0.49 19.86 25.44
N PRO A 223 -0.68 18.89 26.36
CA PRO A 223 -0.72 19.15 27.80
C PRO A 223 0.53 19.81 28.39
N HIS A 224 1.71 19.65 27.77
CA HIS A 224 2.93 20.32 28.20
C HIS A 224 2.95 21.82 27.87
N PHE A 225 2.02 22.30 27.03
CA PHE A 225 1.91 23.70 26.62
C PHE A 225 0.68 24.37 27.24
N SER A 226 0.94 25.16 28.28
CA SER A 226 -0.07 26.02 28.93
C SER A 226 -0.63 27.10 27.99
N MET A 227 0.16 27.53 27.00
CA MET A 227 -0.21 28.59 26.04
C MET A 227 -1.21 28.15 24.96
N ILE A 228 -1.38 26.84 24.71
CA ILE A 228 -2.36 26.35 23.72
C ILE A 228 -3.78 26.57 24.26
N SER A 229 -4.65 27.14 23.44
CA SER A 229 -6.02 27.48 23.81
C SER A 229 -6.90 26.24 24.07
N THR A 230 -7.99 26.43 24.80
CA THR A 230 -8.98 25.36 25.03
C THR A 230 -9.68 24.94 23.73
N ASP A 231 -9.90 25.87 22.79
CA ASP A 231 -10.54 25.53 21.51
C ASP A 231 -9.62 24.66 20.63
N THR A 232 -8.32 24.97 20.53
CA THR A 232 -7.34 24.10 19.86
C THR A 232 -7.27 22.71 20.50
N LYS A 233 -7.41 22.62 21.83
CA LYS A 233 -7.47 21.36 22.59
C LYS A 233 -8.75 20.56 22.33
N ASP A 234 -9.90 21.21 22.29
CA ASP A 234 -11.20 20.55 22.14
C ASP A 234 -11.55 20.26 20.67
N THR A 235 -11.01 21.01 19.71
CA THR A 235 -11.05 20.65 18.27
C THR A 235 -10.20 19.41 17.98
N MET A 236 -9.01 19.28 18.56
CA MET A 236 -8.18 18.06 18.46
C MET A 236 -8.92 16.82 18.97
N LYS A 237 -9.61 16.92 20.12
CA LYS A 237 -10.46 15.85 20.66
C LYS A 237 -11.64 15.52 19.75
N LYS A 238 -12.37 16.53 19.25
CA LYS A 238 -13.48 16.31 18.30
C LYS A 238 -13.02 15.59 17.04
N ILE A 239 -11.79 15.81 16.58
CA ILE A 239 -11.21 15.08 15.44
C ILE A 239 -10.88 13.63 15.81
N GLU A 240 -10.35 13.37 17.02
CA GLU A 240 -10.18 11.99 17.53
C GLU A 240 -11.54 11.27 17.69
N GLU A 241 -12.55 11.92 18.26
CA GLU A 241 -13.92 11.41 18.38
C GLU A 241 -14.56 11.13 17.01
N LYS A 242 -14.42 12.02 16.02
CA LYS A 242 -14.83 11.78 14.63
C LYS A 242 -14.12 10.55 14.06
N LEU A 243 -12.80 10.41 14.28
CA LEU A 243 -11.99 9.30 13.75
C LEU A 243 -12.39 7.96 14.38
N ILE A 244 -12.62 7.92 15.70
CA ILE A 244 -13.13 6.73 16.41
C ILE A 244 -14.54 6.39 15.93
N THR A 245 -15.43 7.38 15.81
CA THR A 245 -16.79 7.19 15.30
C THR A 245 -16.77 6.64 13.87
N TYR A 246 -15.86 7.13 13.01
CA TYR A 246 -15.70 6.63 11.65
C TYR A 246 -15.11 5.21 11.64
N GLU A 247 -14.15 4.90 12.52
CA GLU A 247 -13.63 3.55 12.72
C GLU A 247 -14.72 2.58 13.18
N GLU A 248 -15.56 2.95 14.14
CA GLU A 248 -16.67 2.12 14.61
C GLU A 248 -17.75 1.93 13.53
N GLN A 249 -18.04 2.96 12.73
CA GLN A 249 -18.93 2.84 11.57
C GLN A 249 -18.32 1.96 10.47
N PHE A 250 -17.01 2.03 10.24
CA PHE A 250 -16.29 1.15 9.33
C PHE A 250 -16.33 -0.30 9.84
N ILE A 251 -15.83 -0.54 11.06
CA ILE A 251 -15.80 -1.86 11.71
C ILE A 251 -17.21 -2.46 11.82
N SER A 252 -18.27 -1.69 12.11
CA SER A 252 -19.64 -2.24 12.17
C SER A 252 -20.22 -2.59 10.79
N ARG A 253 -19.91 -1.83 9.74
CA ARG A 253 -20.24 -2.19 8.34
C ARG A 253 -19.56 -3.51 7.92
N TYR A 254 -18.33 -3.75 8.37
CA TYR A 254 -17.60 -4.99 8.09
C TYR A 254 -18.02 -6.16 9.01
N LYS A 255 -18.17 -5.94 10.33
CA LYS A 255 -18.60 -6.97 11.30
C LYS A 255 -20.04 -7.45 11.10
N LYS A 256 -20.91 -6.69 10.45
CA LYS A 256 -22.22 -7.22 9.99
C LYS A 256 -22.09 -8.34 8.95
N LYS A 257 -20.91 -8.55 8.34
CA LYS A 257 -20.58 -9.73 7.52
C LYS A 257 -19.90 -10.87 8.30
N GLU A 258 -19.70 -10.75 9.63
CA GLU A 258 -19.16 -11.79 10.52
C GLU A 258 -20.22 -12.42 11.44
N ILE A 259 -21.52 -12.17 11.22
CA ILE A 259 -22.58 -12.93 11.92
C ILE A 259 -22.61 -14.35 11.32
N VAL A 260 -22.45 -15.36 12.18
CA VAL A 260 -22.58 -16.78 11.80
C VAL A 260 -24.05 -17.12 11.57
N ILE A 261 -24.53 -16.78 10.38
CA ILE A 261 -25.75 -17.30 9.75
C ILE A 261 -25.34 -18.52 8.92
N ASP A 262 -26.21 -19.53 8.80
CA ASP A 262 -25.92 -20.74 8.00
C ASP A 262 -25.50 -20.35 6.57
N GLU A 263 -24.30 -20.78 6.16
CA GLU A 263 -23.64 -20.40 4.89
C GLU A 263 -24.39 -20.90 3.63
N ARG A 264 -25.54 -21.58 3.81
CA ARG A 264 -26.46 -22.04 2.76
C ARG A 264 -27.59 -21.05 2.44
N GLU A 265 -28.08 -20.31 3.43
CA GLU A 265 -29.37 -19.57 3.35
C GLU A 265 -29.23 -18.05 3.55
N SER A 266 -28.02 -17.53 3.82
CA SER A 266 -27.81 -16.08 3.91
C SER A 266 -28.03 -15.39 2.56
N GLU A 267 -28.83 -14.32 2.56
CA GLU A 267 -29.04 -13.49 1.36
C GLU A 267 -27.76 -12.72 1.00
N PRO A 268 -27.46 -12.54 -0.30
CA PRO A 268 -26.26 -11.83 -0.72
C PRO A 268 -26.36 -10.32 -0.42
N PRO A 269 -25.23 -9.65 -0.12
CA PRO A 269 -25.21 -8.23 0.23
C PRO A 269 -25.36 -7.28 -0.97
N ASP A 270 -25.28 -7.82 -2.19
CA ASP A 270 -25.26 -7.14 -3.49
C ASP A 270 -25.71 -8.13 -4.59
N ASP A 271 -26.11 -7.64 -5.78
CA ASP A 271 -26.40 -8.49 -6.94
C ASP A 271 -25.09 -8.85 -7.66
N PHE A 272 -24.82 -10.14 -7.88
CA PHE A 272 -23.64 -10.60 -8.61
C PHE A 272 -23.52 -10.02 -10.04
N ARG A 273 -24.63 -9.59 -10.64
CA ARG A 273 -24.66 -8.92 -11.96
C ARG A 273 -24.08 -7.51 -11.96
N SER A 274 -23.95 -6.86 -10.80
CA SER A 274 -23.34 -5.52 -10.67
C SER A 274 -21.88 -5.55 -10.20
N ILE A 275 -21.35 -6.72 -9.82
CA ILE A 275 -19.95 -6.88 -9.38
C ILE A 275 -19.02 -6.82 -10.60
N SER A 276 -17.91 -6.06 -10.53
CA SER A 276 -16.92 -6.05 -11.62
C SER A 276 -16.25 -7.41 -11.78
N LEU A 277 -15.99 -7.76 -13.04
CA LEU A 277 -15.20 -8.92 -13.45
C LEU A 277 -13.73 -8.79 -13.03
N TYR A 278 -13.25 -7.57 -12.82
CA TYR A 278 -11.93 -7.28 -12.23
C TYR A 278 -12.04 -7.14 -10.70
N PRO A 279 -10.94 -7.35 -9.95
CA PRO A 279 -10.91 -7.12 -8.50
C PRO A 279 -10.95 -5.61 -8.18
N LEU A 280 -11.59 -5.23 -7.07
CA LEU A 280 -11.47 -3.87 -6.55
C LEU A 280 -10.20 -3.73 -5.68
N PRO A 281 -9.56 -2.54 -5.59
CA PRO A 281 -8.41 -2.30 -4.72
C PRO A 281 -8.59 -2.76 -3.27
N ALA A 282 -9.78 -2.52 -2.70
CA ALA A 282 -10.12 -2.89 -1.33
C ALA A 282 -10.20 -4.42 -1.11
N GLU A 283 -10.53 -5.19 -2.16
CA GLU A 283 -10.65 -6.65 -2.10
C GLU A 283 -9.28 -7.34 -2.10
N ILE A 284 -8.25 -6.73 -2.71
CA ILE A 284 -6.92 -7.35 -2.87
C ILE A 284 -5.84 -6.80 -1.93
N THR A 285 -6.11 -5.71 -1.21
CA THR A 285 -5.16 -5.06 -0.28
C THR A 285 -5.27 -5.53 1.17
N ASN A 286 -6.41 -6.14 1.54
CA ASN A 286 -6.76 -6.55 2.88
C ASN A 286 -7.10 -8.04 2.90
N ARG A 287 -6.76 -8.78 3.95
CA ARG A 287 -7.12 -10.21 4.11
C ARG A 287 -8.59 -10.44 4.53
N THR A 288 -9.51 -9.59 4.09
CA THR A 288 -10.96 -9.73 4.34
C THR A 288 -11.52 -10.93 3.58
N LYS A 289 -12.27 -11.82 4.25
CA LYS A 289 -13.02 -12.91 3.61
C LYS A 289 -14.11 -12.31 2.72
N ALA A 290 -14.16 -12.72 1.45
CA ALA A 290 -15.26 -12.34 0.56
C ALA A 290 -16.59 -12.98 1.02
N PHE A 291 -17.73 -12.37 0.70
CA PHE A 291 -19.01 -13.05 0.85
C PHE A 291 -19.12 -14.14 -0.22
N VAL A 292 -19.08 -15.40 0.20
CA VAL A 292 -19.14 -16.58 -0.66
C VAL A 292 -19.96 -17.64 0.06
N ARG A 293 -20.94 -18.23 -0.63
CA ARG A 293 -21.77 -19.34 -0.14
C ARG A 293 -21.18 -20.67 -0.60
N LYS A 294 -21.46 -21.75 0.15
CA LYS A 294 -20.99 -23.09 -0.21
C LYS A 294 -21.70 -23.61 -1.46
N ASN A 295 -20.96 -24.28 -2.34
CA ASN A 295 -21.55 -24.99 -3.48
C ASN A 295 -22.54 -26.06 -2.99
N ILE A 296 -23.74 -26.10 -3.54
CA ILE A 296 -24.72 -27.15 -3.21
C ILE A 296 -24.39 -28.36 -4.07
N ILE A 297 -23.84 -29.39 -3.42
CA ILE A 297 -23.47 -30.68 -4.01
C ILE A 297 -24.57 -31.74 -3.87
N GLU A 298 -25.53 -31.51 -2.97
CA GLU A 298 -26.64 -32.39 -2.65
C GLU A 298 -27.90 -31.54 -2.44
N GLY A 299 -28.98 -31.86 -3.16
CA GLY A 299 -30.24 -31.12 -3.12
C GLY A 299 -30.36 -30.02 -4.20
N ALA A 300 -31.55 -29.44 -4.27
CA ALA A 300 -31.94 -28.44 -5.29
C ALA A 300 -31.50 -27.02 -4.93
N TYR A 301 -31.36 -26.17 -5.96
CA TYR A 301 -31.17 -24.72 -5.80
C TYR A 301 -32.54 -24.03 -5.76
N ARG A 302 -32.68 -23.01 -4.89
CA ARG A 302 -33.95 -22.27 -4.69
C ARG A 302 -34.56 -21.72 -5.99
N ASN A 303 -33.73 -21.18 -6.89
CA ASN A 303 -34.09 -20.71 -8.24
C ASN A 303 -32.81 -20.54 -9.10
N VAL A 304 -32.95 -20.01 -10.32
CA VAL A 304 -31.79 -19.78 -11.23
C VAL A 304 -30.81 -18.75 -10.66
N ASP A 305 -31.31 -17.64 -10.12
CA ASP A 305 -30.47 -16.58 -9.57
C ASP A 305 -29.62 -17.04 -8.37
N HIS A 306 -30.19 -17.91 -7.52
CA HIS A 306 -29.48 -18.52 -6.40
C HIS A 306 -28.29 -19.36 -6.86
N TYR A 307 -28.47 -20.17 -7.92
CA TYR A 307 -27.38 -20.92 -8.53
C TYR A 307 -26.32 -19.99 -9.12
N LEU A 308 -26.73 -19.00 -9.92
CA LEU A 308 -25.81 -18.10 -10.62
C LEU A 308 -24.96 -17.27 -9.64
N ASP A 309 -25.55 -16.72 -8.58
CA ASP A 309 -24.81 -15.99 -7.53
C ASP A 309 -23.77 -16.88 -6.83
N ILE A 310 -24.16 -18.11 -6.44
CA ILE A 310 -23.26 -19.07 -5.79
C ILE A 310 -22.07 -19.40 -6.72
N GLN A 311 -22.33 -19.79 -7.97
CA GLN A 311 -21.25 -20.13 -8.91
C GLN A 311 -20.38 -18.91 -9.26
N PHE A 312 -20.97 -17.74 -9.48
CA PHE A 312 -20.23 -16.51 -9.78
C PHE A 312 -19.29 -16.12 -8.64
N ARG A 313 -19.76 -16.12 -7.39
CA ARG A 313 -18.94 -15.73 -6.23
C ARG A 313 -17.83 -16.74 -5.93
N LEU A 314 -18.12 -18.04 -6.04
CA LEU A 314 -17.10 -19.09 -5.92
C LEU A 314 -16.02 -18.93 -6.98
N LEU A 315 -16.42 -18.82 -8.26
CA LEU A 315 -15.49 -18.72 -9.39
C LEU A 315 -14.68 -17.41 -9.39
N ARG A 316 -15.27 -16.30 -8.90
CA ARG A 316 -14.55 -15.02 -8.74
C ARG A 316 -13.55 -15.06 -7.59
N GLU A 317 -13.94 -15.60 -6.42
CA GLU A 317 -13.03 -15.74 -5.27
C GLU A 317 -11.84 -16.67 -5.59
N ASP A 318 -12.01 -17.69 -6.44
CA ASP A 318 -10.94 -18.63 -6.81
C ASP A 318 -9.73 -17.95 -7.48
N PHE A 319 -9.94 -16.90 -8.29
CA PHE A 319 -8.84 -16.09 -8.84
C PHE A 319 -8.48 -14.85 -8.01
N VAL A 320 -9.44 -14.27 -7.29
CA VAL A 320 -9.20 -13.08 -6.44
C VAL A 320 -8.42 -13.42 -5.17
N LYS A 321 -8.72 -14.56 -4.52
CA LYS A 321 -8.07 -14.98 -3.27
C LYS A 321 -6.55 -15.16 -3.43
N PRO A 322 -6.01 -15.90 -4.43
CA PRO A 322 -4.57 -16.06 -4.59
C PRO A 322 -3.84 -14.74 -4.84
N LEU A 323 -4.47 -13.81 -5.59
CA LEU A 323 -3.97 -12.46 -5.84
C LEU A 323 -3.93 -11.62 -4.55
N ARG A 324 -5.02 -11.60 -3.79
CA ARG A 324 -5.13 -10.95 -2.47
C ARG A 324 -4.08 -11.47 -1.49
N GLU A 325 -3.94 -12.80 -1.40
CA GLU A 325 -2.96 -13.44 -0.51
C GLU A 325 -1.52 -13.06 -0.88
N GLY A 326 -1.16 -13.12 -2.16
CA GLY A 326 0.17 -12.71 -2.64
C GLY A 326 0.49 -11.23 -2.42
N ILE A 327 -0.49 -10.33 -2.58
CA ILE A 327 -0.32 -8.89 -2.34
C ILE A 327 -0.16 -8.59 -0.85
N CYS A 328 -0.97 -9.21 0.01
CA CYS A 328 -0.78 -9.09 1.46
C CYS A 328 0.54 -9.71 1.94
N ASP A 329 0.98 -10.84 1.37
CA ASP A 329 2.28 -11.44 1.68
C ASP A 329 3.45 -10.51 1.31
N TYR A 330 3.36 -9.78 0.19
CA TYR A 330 4.36 -8.75 -0.17
C TYR A 330 4.34 -7.56 0.79
N LYS A 331 3.16 -7.02 1.13
CA LYS A 331 3.01 -5.88 2.05
C LYS A 331 3.48 -6.17 3.48
N GLU A 332 3.60 -7.43 3.88
CA GLU A 332 4.03 -7.83 5.23
C GLU A 332 5.56 -8.08 5.34
N GLU A 333 6.30 -8.02 4.23
CA GLU A 333 7.76 -8.20 4.01
C GLU A 333 8.39 -9.52 4.51
N ASN A 334 7.89 -10.09 5.59
CA ASN A 334 8.44 -11.24 6.31
C ASN A 334 7.88 -12.59 5.81
N LYS A 335 7.17 -12.59 4.67
CA LYS A 335 6.52 -13.77 4.10
C LYS A 335 7.04 -14.07 2.69
N LYS A 336 7.18 -15.37 2.41
CA LYS A 336 7.50 -15.88 1.07
C LYS A 336 6.32 -15.64 0.14
N ILE A 337 6.41 -14.61 -0.70
CA ILE A 337 5.39 -14.22 -1.68
C ILE A 337 4.96 -15.43 -2.53
N GLN A 338 3.68 -15.78 -2.47
CA GLN A 338 3.07 -16.82 -3.29
C GLN A 338 2.13 -16.22 -4.34
N ASN A 339 1.70 -17.03 -5.31
CA ASN A 339 0.59 -16.74 -6.24
C ASN A 339 0.68 -15.49 -7.15
N ILE A 340 1.73 -14.67 -7.04
CA ILE A 340 1.97 -13.50 -7.90
C ILE A 340 3.42 -13.45 -8.40
N LYS A 341 3.67 -12.59 -9.39
CA LYS A 341 5.02 -12.14 -9.80
C LYS A 341 5.03 -10.61 -9.82
N ILE A 342 6.07 -10.01 -9.25
CA ILE A 342 6.18 -8.56 -9.09
C ILE A 342 7.33 -8.05 -9.97
N TYR A 343 7.11 -6.87 -10.56
CA TYR A 343 8.05 -6.18 -11.42
C TYR A 343 8.07 -4.70 -11.01
N GLN A 344 9.25 -4.20 -10.66
CA GLN A 344 9.45 -2.81 -10.26
C GLN A 344 9.84 -1.95 -11.46
N ASN A 345 9.70 -0.63 -11.31
CA ASN A 345 10.18 0.38 -12.26
C ASN A 345 9.59 0.22 -13.68
N VAL A 346 8.35 -0.23 -13.77
CA VAL A 346 7.62 -0.37 -15.04
C VAL A 346 7.16 1.02 -15.51
N LYS A 347 7.33 1.30 -16.80
CA LYS A 347 6.89 2.57 -17.42
C LYS A 347 5.88 2.31 -18.52
N PHE A 348 4.93 3.20 -18.69
CA PHE A 348 4.04 3.22 -19.84
C PHE A 348 4.66 4.09 -20.93
N LEU A 349 4.71 3.60 -22.18
CA LEU A 349 5.39 4.29 -23.30
C LEU A 349 4.43 5.05 -24.21
N GLY A 350 3.16 4.62 -24.28
CA GLY A 350 2.14 5.22 -25.13
C GLY A 350 1.11 4.20 -25.64
N PRO A 351 0.03 4.65 -26.30
CA PRO A 351 -0.96 3.78 -26.92
C PRO A 351 -0.36 2.92 -28.04
N TYR A 352 -0.89 1.72 -28.21
CA TYR A 352 -0.42 0.72 -29.17
C TYR A 352 -1.59 -0.14 -29.67
N MET A 353 -1.74 -0.25 -30.99
CA MET A 353 -2.84 -1.00 -31.62
C MET A 353 -2.47 -2.46 -31.89
N VAL A 354 -3.35 -3.39 -31.52
CA VAL A 354 -3.23 -4.83 -31.79
C VAL A 354 -4.57 -5.33 -32.34
N ASN A 355 -4.62 -5.77 -33.59
CA ASN A 355 -5.84 -6.33 -34.21
C ASN A 355 -7.11 -5.46 -34.01
N SER A 356 -6.96 -4.15 -34.17
CA SER A 356 -7.99 -3.11 -33.93
C SER A 356 -8.41 -2.89 -32.46
N VAL A 357 -7.78 -3.57 -31.50
CA VAL A 357 -7.87 -3.26 -30.06
C VAL A 357 -6.81 -2.22 -29.71
N CYS A 358 -7.19 -1.23 -28.90
CA CYS A 358 -6.29 -0.17 -28.43
C CYS A 358 -5.76 -0.51 -27.03
N GLY A 359 -4.50 -0.93 -26.94
CA GLY A 359 -3.79 -1.12 -25.67
C GLY A 359 -2.72 -0.07 -25.45
N VAL A 360 -1.88 -0.28 -24.44
CA VAL A 360 -0.70 0.53 -24.12
C VAL A 360 0.54 -0.33 -24.17
N LEU A 361 1.60 0.18 -24.80
CA LEU A 361 2.93 -0.43 -24.78
C LEU A 361 3.60 -0.10 -23.45
N ILE A 362 4.02 -1.11 -22.70
CA ILE A 362 4.72 -0.95 -21.42
C ILE A 362 6.18 -1.40 -21.54
N GLN A 363 7.06 -0.78 -20.76
CA GLN A 363 8.47 -1.15 -20.64
C GLN A 363 8.74 -1.77 -19.27
N LEU A 364 9.20 -3.01 -19.27
CA LEU A 364 9.68 -3.73 -18.09
C LEU A 364 11.20 -3.58 -17.99
N TYR A 365 11.71 -3.48 -16.76
CA TYR A 365 13.14 -3.54 -16.49
C TYR A 365 13.58 -5.01 -16.30
N ILE A 366 13.98 -5.66 -17.41
CA ILE A 366 14.35 -7.08 -17.45
C ILE A 366 15.87 -7.24 -17.59
N ASN A 367 16.44 -8.27 -16.96
CA ASN A 367 17.83 -8.66 -17.16
C ASN A 367 18.12 -8.88 -18.66
N ASN A 368 19.15 -8.19 -19.18
CA ASN A 368 19.47 -8.20 -20.60
C ASN A 368 20.10 -9.51 -21.12
N SER A 369 20.39 -10.49 -20.25
CA SER A 369 20.87 -11.82 -20.66
C SER A 369 19.91 -12.51 -21.64
N ASN A 370 20.45 -12.94 -22.79
CA ASN A 370 19.71 -13.66 -23.81
C ASN A 370 19.12 -14.98 -23.28
N ASP A 371 19.77 -15.65 -22.33
CA ASP A 371 19.25 -16.87 -21.72
C ASP A 371 18.08 -16.60 -20.79
N PHE A 372 18.06 -15.44 -20.12
CA PHE A 372 16.89 -15.00 -19.36
C PHE A 372 15.72 -14.72 -20.32
N LYS A 373 15.97 -14.01 -21.42
CA LYS A 373 14.94 -13.69 -22.43
C LYS A 373 14.35 -14.95 -23.06
N LYS A 374 15.16 -15.92 -23.47
CA LYS A 374 14.70 -17.23 -23.97
C LYS A 374 13.93 -18.05 -22.93
N LYS A 375 14.34 -18.02 -21.65
CA LYS A 375 13.61 -18.69 -20.56
C LYS A 375 12.27 -18.02 -20.27
N LEU A 376 12.19 -16.69 -20.38
CA LEU A 376 10.96 -15.92 -20.23
C LEU A 376 9.99 -16.19 -21.39
N GLU A 377 10.49 -16.17 -22.62
CA GLU A 377 9.74 -16.45 -23.86
C GLU A 377 9.08 -17.83 -23.83
N ASN A 378 9.80 -18.85 -23.33
CA ASN A 378 9.27 -20.21 -23.15
C ASN A 378 8.47 -20.44 -21.84
N SER A 379 8.20 -19.40 -21.04
CA SER A 379 7.50 -19.52 -19.76
C SER A 379 6.01 -19.17 -19.83
N ARG A 380 5.22 -19.67 -18.87
CA ARG A 380 3.81 -19.27 -18.67
C ARG A 380 3.63 -17.86 -18.07
N ARG A 381 4.71 -17.09 -17.88
CA ARG A 381 4.60 -15.66 -17.52
C ARG A 381 4.15 -14.89 -18.74
N PHE A 382 3.33 -13.85 -18.58
CA PHE A 382 2.84 -12.97 -19.64
C PHE A 382 2.02 -13.67 -20.73
N MET A 383 1.11 -14.57 -20.38
CA MET A 383 0.19 -15.14 -21.38
C MET A 383 -0.84 -14.11 -21.82
N PHE A 384 -1.34 -14.22 -23.06
CA PHE A 384 -2.46 -13.42 -23.55
C PHE A 384 -3.65 -13.57 -22.58
N GLY A 385 -4.19 -12.47 -22.07
CA GLY A 385 -5.28 -12.49 -21.10
C GLY A 385 -4.88 -12.87 -19.66
N SER A 386 -3.59 -12.90 -19.32
CA SER A 386 -3.15 -12.84 -17.92
C SER A 386 -3.53 -11.48 -17.31
N LEU A 387 -4.04 -11.50 -16.06
CA LEU A 387 -4.38 -10.30 -15.30
C LEU A 387 -3.13 -9.62 -14.74
N MET A 388 -3.04 -8.31 -15.00
CA MET A 388 -1.95 -7.42 -14.59
C MET A 388 -2.52 -6.27 -13.75
N CYS A 389 -1.93 -6.02 -12.59
CA CYS A 389 -2.34 -4.96 -11.66
C CYS A 389 -1.19 -3.97 -11.49
N PHE A 390 -1.46 -2.67 -11.55
CA PHE A 390 -0.44 -1.62 -11.51
C PHE A 390 -0.71 -0.65 -10.36
N THR A 391 0.30 -0.32 -9.56
CA THR A 391 0.20 0.71 -8.52
C THR A 391 1.47 1.58 -8.49
N SER A 392 1.29 2.88 -8.27
CA SER A 392 2.37 3.88 -8.14
C SER A 392 2.38 4.56 -6.75
N ASN A 393 1.37 4.30 -5.91
CA ASN A 393 1.08 5.02 -4.67
C ASN A 393 1.01 4.09 -3.44
N ASN A 394 1.93 3.12 -3.37
CA ASN A 394 2.04 2.13 -2.30
C ASN A 394 0.72 1.37 -2.03
N PHE A 395 0.13 0.81 -3.09
CA PHE A 395 -1.10 0.00 -3.04
C PHE A 395 -2.38 0.75 -2.58
N ARG A 396 -2.39 2.09 -2.57
CA ARG A 396 -3.60 2.88 -2.27
C ARG A 396 -4.63 2.82 -3.40
N SER A 397 -4.19 2.84 -4.66
CA SER A 397 -5.02 2.55 -5.83
C SER A 397 -4.32 1.58 -6.79
N PHE A 398 -5.11 1.00 -7.70
CA PHE A 398 -4.63 0.11 -8.75
C PHE A 398 -5.28 0.47 -10.08
N ILE A 399 -4.54 0.26 -11.16
CA ILE A 399 -5.07 0.18 -12.52
C ILE A 399 -5.00 -1.30 -12.95
N PHE A 400 -6.09 -1.85 -13.47
CA PHE A 400 -6.15 -3.24 -13.94
C PHE A 400 -6.14 -3.32 -15.45
N GLY A 401 -5.44 -4.33 -15.97
CA GLY A 401 -5.43 -4.63 -17.40
C GLY A 401 -5.06 -6.07 -17.67
N LYS A 402 -5.16 -6.46 -18.94
CA LYS A 402 -4.80 -7.79 -19.43
C LYS A 402 -3.88 -7.70 -20.65
N ILE A 403 -3.00 -8.68 -20.79
CA ILE A 403 -2.02 -8.70 -21.89
C ILE A 403 -2.74 -9.06 -23.20
N ILE A 404 -2.69 -8.17 -24.19
CA ILE A 404 -3.26 -8.42 -25.53
C ILE A 404 -2.19 -8.82 -26.55
N ASP A 405 -0.91 -8.59 -26.26
CA ASP A 405 0.19 -9.02 -27.12
C ASP A 405 1.48 -9.31 -26.32
N ARG A 406 2.13 -10.41 -26.71
CA ARG A 406 3.38 -10.96 -26.16
C ARG A 406 4.30 -11.47 -27.29
N ARG A 407 4.22 -10.88 -28.47
CA ARG A 407 5.17 -11.08 -29.58
C ARG A 407 6.64 -11.05 -29.12
N ALA A 408 7.44 -11.99 -29.62
CA ALA A 408 8.82 -12.20 -29.19
C ALA A 408 9.70 -10.95 -29.40
N GLU A 409 9.45 -10.19 -30.47
CA GLU A 409 10.18 -8.97 -30.83
C GLU A 409 9.96 -7.81 -29.85
N LEU A 410 8.83 -7.82 -29.13
CA LEU A 410 8.56 -6.90 -28.01
C LEU A 410 9.15 -7.47 -26.73
N LEU A 411 8.92 -8.76 -26.44
CA LEU A 411 9.39 -9.41 -25.22
C LEU A 411 10.93 -9.38 -25.08
N GLN A 412 11.66 -9.51 -26.19
CA GLN A 412 13.13 -9.40 -26.22
C GLN A 412 13.64 -7.98 -25.93
N LYS A 413 12.81 -6.95 -26.13
CA LYS A 413 13.05 -5.55 -25.71
C LYS A 413 12.56 -5.28 -24.28
N GLY A 414 11.98 -6.28 -23.61
CA GLY A 414 11.32 -6.13 -22.31
C GLY A 414 9.98 -5.40 -22.41
N GLN A 415 9.29 -5.47 -23.55
CA GLN A 415 8.04 -4.76 -23.80
C GLN A 415 6.85 -5.72 -23.90
N LEU A 416 5.67 -5.25 -23.49
CA LEU A 416 4.37 -5.94 -23.58
C LEU A 416 3.29 -4.95 -24.00
N VAL A 417 2.17 -5.44 -24.56
CA VAL A 417 0.98 -4.59 -24.81
C VAL A 417 -0.17 -5.04 -23.93
N ILE A 418 -0.80 -4.08 -23.25
CA ILE A 418 -1.85 -4.31 -22.26
C ILE A 418 -3.09 -3.49 -22.60
N GLU A 419 -4.25 -4.15 -22.60
CA GLU A 419 -5.58 -3.51 -22.60
C GLU A 419 -5.98 -3.25 -21.15
N PHE A 420 -6.37 -2.01 -20.83
CA PHE A 420 -6.73 -1.60 -19.47
C PHE A 420 -8.26 -1.50 -19.31
N GLU A 421 -8.79 -1.86 -18.13
CA GLU A 421 -10.24 -1.90 -17.84
C GLU A 421 -10.91 -0.54 -18.07
N ALA A 422 -10.28 0.54 -17.60
CA ALA A 422 -10.75 1.92 -17.76
C ALA A 422 -10.42 2.52 -19.15
N GLY A 423 -9.83 1.75 -20.07
CA GLY A 423 -9.24 2.27 -21.29
C GLY A 423 -7.96 3.08 -21.02
N ILE A 424 -7.61 3.98 -21.96
CA ILE A 424 -6.30 4.67 -21.95
C ILE A 424 -6.36 6.07 -21.33
N TYR A 425 -7.55 6.68 -21.22
CA TYR A 425 -7.69 8.07 -20.79
C TYR A 425 -7.39 8.28 -19.30
N ASP A 426 -7.60 7.25 -18.47
CA ASP A 426 -7.35 7.28 -17.02
C ASP A 426 -5.92 6.80 -16.66
N ILE A 427 -5.00 6.76 -17.64
CA ILE A 427 -3.61 6.31 -17.47
C ILE A 427 -2.66 7.51 -17.43
N ASP A 428 -1.95 7.64 -16.31
CA ASP A 428 -0.80 8.54 -16.20
C ASP A 428 0.47 7.87 -16.74
N PHE A 429 1.24 8.60 -17.55
CA PHE A 429 2.45 8.14 -18.23
C PHE A 429 3.75 8.66 -17.58
N GLU A 430 3.67 9.63 -16.65
CA GLU A 430 4.84 10.17 -15.95
C GLU A 430 5.46 9.24 -14.87
N PRO A 431 4.66 8.57 -14.00
CA PRO A 431 5.21 7.84 -12.86
C PRO A 431 5.76 6.45 -13.25
N GLN A 432 6.53 5.88 -12.33
CA GLN A 432 6.94 4.48 -12.40
C GLN A 432 5.97 3.62 -11.59
N TYR A 433 5.57 2.49 -12.16
CA TYR A 433 4.62 1.56 -11.56
C TYR A 433 5.33 0.31 -11.03
N LEU A 434 4.82 -0.17 -9.90
CA LEU A 434 4.97 -1.56 -9.50
C LEU A 434 3.86 -2.35 -10.21
N MET A 435 4.26 -3.32 -11.05
CA MET A 435 3.37 -4.21 -11.77
C MET A 435 3.31 -5.57 -11.08
N ILE A 436 2.10 -6.14 -11.00
CA ILE A 436 1.80 -7.43 -10.39
C ILE A 436 1.10 -8.30 -11.43
N GLU A 437 1.66 -9.48 -11.68
CA GLU A 437 1.05 -10.52 -12.49
C GLU A 437 0.44 -11.59 -11.57
N SER A 438 -0.83 -11.94 -11.77
CA SER A 438 -1.44 -13.09 -11.11
C SER A 438 -0.92 -14.40 -11.68
N SER A 439 -0.66 -15.41 -10.84
CA SER A 439 -0.40 -16.77 -11.33
C SER A 439 -1.65 -17.50 -11.81
N VAL A 440 -2.85 -16.98 -11.50
CA VAL A 440 -4.12 -17.51 -12.01
C VAL A 440 -4.39 -16.91 -13.38
N TYR A 441 -4.64 -17.77 -14.36
CA TYR A 441 -4.89 -17.38 -15.74
C TYR A 441 -6.31 -16.83 -15.88
N PHE A 442 -6.44 -15.52 -16.14
CA PHE A 442 -7.69 -14.77 -15.93
C PHE A 442 -8.70 -14.81 -17.09
N GLU A 443 -8.25 -14.81 -18.35
CA GLU A 443 -9.13 -14.78 -19.54
C GLU A 443 -10.33 -15.77 -19.49
N PRO A 444 -10.18 -17.04 -19.04
CA PRO A 444 -11.32 -17.96 -18.93
C PRO A 444 -12.32 -17.52 -17.86
N TYR A 445 -11.86 -17.02 -16.72
CA TYR A 445 -12.73 -16.48 -15.66
C TYR A 445 -13.48 -15.26 -16.17
N TYR A 446 -12.80 -14.33 -16.87
CA TYR A 446 -13.43 -13.16 -17.46
C TYR A 446 -14.62 -13.54 -18.36
N HIS A 447 -14.43 -14.45 -19.31
CA HIS A 447 -15.51 -14.85 -20.23
C HIS A 447 -16.62 -15.66 -19.55
N VAL A 448 -16.30 -16.58 -18.64
CA VAL A 448 -17.31 -17.38 -17.93
C VAL A 448 -18.12 -16.51 -16.97
N LEU A 449 -17.49 -15.65 -16.17
CA LEU A 449 -18.18 -14.73 -15.25
C LEU A 449 -19.06 -13.75 -16.03
N LYS A 450 -18.58 -13.23 -17.17
CA LYS A 450 -19.36 -12.36 -18.08
C LYS A 450 -20.58 -13.07 -18.67
N ALA A 451 -20.47 -14.36 -18.97
CA ALA A 451 -21.61 -15.18 -19.42
C ALA A 451 -22.61 -15.43 -18.27
N LEU A 452 -22.13 -15.76 -17.06
CA LEU A 452 -22.98 -15.96 -15.89
C LEU A 452 -23.83 -14.72 -15.56
N GLN A 453 -23.28 -13.51 -15.70
CA GLN A 453 -24.03 -12.26 -15.49
C GLN A 453 -25.16 -12.04 -16.51
N GLN A 454 -25.06 -12.62 -17.72
CA GLN A 454 -26.07 -12.51 -18.78
C GLN A 454 -27.16 -13.60 -18.69
N LEU A 455 -26.92 -14.67 -17.93
CA LEU A 455 -27.92 -15.70 -17.67
C LEU A 455 -28.98 -15.21 -16.69
N HIS A 456 -30.22 -15.66 -16.89
CA HIS A 456 -31.42 -15.33 -16.11
C HIS A 456 -32.48 -16.44 -16.29
N GLU A 457 -33.55 -16.42 -15.49
CA GLU A 457 -34.59 -17.46 -15.43
C GLU A 457 -35.11 -17.93 -16.81
N GLY A 458 -35.20 -17.02 -17.79
CA GLY A 458 -35.75 -17.27 -19.13
C GLY A 458 -34.76 -17.79 -20.21
N ASN A 459 -33.43 -17.71 -19.98
CA ASN A 459 -32.43 -18.24 -20.91
C ASN A 459 -31.52 -19.33 -20.30
N PHE A 460 -31.70 -19.66 -19.02
CA PHE A 460 -30.87 -20.62 -18.32
C PHE A 460 -31.07 -22.07 -18.82
N PRO A 461 -30.02 -22.73 -19.35
CA PRO A 461 -30.15 -24.07 -19.91
C PRO A 461 -30.34 -25.12 -18.81
N MET A 462 -31.06 -26.21 -19.12
CA MET A 462 -31.18 -27.38 -18.24
C MET A 462 -31.71 -27.10 -16.81
N ARG A 463 -32.48 -26.02 -16.60
CA ARG A 463 -33.10 -25.64 -15.31
C ARG A 463 -33.67 -26.83 -14.53
N LYS A 464 -34.48 -27.67 -15.18
CA LYS A 464 -35.09 -28.90 -14.62
C LYS A 464 -34.10 -29.87 -13.97
N TYR A 465 -32.86 -29.92 -14.47
CA TYR A 465 -31.83 -30.86 -14.03
C TYR A 465 -30.81 -30.20 -13.09
N ILE A 466 -30.44 -28.94 -13.32
CA ILE A 466 -29.40 -28.23 -12.54
C ILE A 466 -29.98 -27.53 -11.30
N ILE A 467 -31.16 -26.91 -11.44
CA ILE A 467 -31.81 -26.15 -10.36
C ILE A 467 -32.74 -27.07 -9.58
N GLU A 468 -33.66 -27.72 -10.29
CA GLU A 468 -34.76 -28.50 -9.71
C GLU A 468 -34.39 -29.97 -9.41
N VAL A 469 -33.22 -30.44 -9.88
CA VAL A 469 -32.66 -31.79 -9.66
C VAL A 469 -33.67 -32.91 -9.97
N SER A 470 -34.46 -32.73 -11.03
CA SER A 470 -35.45 -33.70 -11.46
C SER A 470 -34.80 -34.90 -12.15
N ASN A 471 -35.04 -36.10 -11.64
CA ASN A 471 -34.58 -37.36 -12.24
C ASN A 471 -35.43 -37.82 -13.44
N GLU A 472 -36.45 -37.05 -13.84
CA GLU A 472 -37.37 -37.40 -14.94
C GLU A 472 -36.69 -37.30 -16.32
N ARG A 473 -36.18 -38.43 -16.81
CA ARG A 473 -35.64 -38.55 -18.17
C ARG A 473 -36.77 -38.61 -19.20
N GLN A 474 -37.08 -37.49 -19.83
CA GLN A 474 -37.91 -37.47 -21.05
C GLN A 474 -37.04 -37.54 -22.30
N PRO A 475 -37.46 -38.27 -23.35
CA PRO A 475 -36.72 -38.32 -24.61
C PRO A 475 -36.71 -36.93 -25.28
N PRO A 476 -35.59 -36.52 -25.92
CA PRO A 476 -35.55 -35.34 -26.76
C PRO A 476 -36.70 -35.29 -27.78
N ARG A 477 -37.30 -34.11 -27.99
CA ARG A 477 -38.52 -33.92 -28.80
C ARG A 477 -38.43 -34.38 -30.26
N TYR A 478 -37.23 -34.65 -30.79
CA TYR A 478 -37.01 -35.19 -32.12
C TYR A 478 -37.06 -36.73 -32.19
N LEU A 479 -37.07 -37.43 -31.05
CA LEU A 479 -37.27 -38.89 -30.97
C LEU A 479 -38.76 -39.20 -30.78
N PRO A 480 -39.37 -40.04 -31.63
CA PRO A 480 -40.76 -40.45 -31.44
C PRO A 480 -40.89 -41.37 -30.21
N PRO A 481 -42.05 -41.38 -29.51
CA PRO A 481 -42.27 -42.25 -28.35
C PRO A 481 -42.06 -43.75 -28.65
N SER A 482 -42.24 -44.15 -29.91
CA SER A 482 -42.08 -45.51 -30.42
C SER A 482 -40.64 -45.93 -30.75
N SER A 483 -39.63 -45.08 -30.50
CA SER A 483 -38.21 -45.44 -30.67
C SER A 483 -37.46 -45.61 -29.34
N LEU A 484 -38.19 -45.77 -28.23
CA LEU A 484 -37.63 -46.42 -27.04
C LEU A 484 -37.49 -47.92 -27.37
N PRO A 485 -36.31 -48.54 -27.18
CA PRO A 485 -36.20 -50.00 -27.18
C PRO A 485 -37.17 -50.55 -26.12
N SER A 486 -37.91 -51.61 -26.45
CA SER A 486 -38.68 -52.32 -25.43
C SER A 486 -37.70 -52.91 -24.41
N SER A 487 -38.09 -52.92 -23.13
CA SER A 487 -37.23 -53.33 -22.01
C SER A 487 -37.09 -54.85 -21.88
N ASP A 488 -37.07 -55.55 -23.02
CA ASP A 488 -37.01 -57.01 -23.14
C ASP A 488 -35.59 -57.51 -23.45
N HIS A 489 -34.60 -56.60 -23.42
CA HIS A 489 -33.22 -56.98 -23.20
C HIS A 489 -32.93 -56.95 -21.70
N ASP A 490 -33.09 -58.12 -21.08
CA ASP A 490 -32.34 -58.52 -19.89
C ASP A 490 -30.83 -58.43 -20.23
N LEU A 491 -30.28 -57.24 -20.07
CA LEU A 491 -28.87 -57.10 -19.73
C LEU A 491 -28.77 -57.50 -18.26
N ASP A 492 -28.09 -58.60 -17.98
CA ASP A 492 -27.81 -59.06 -16.62
C ASP A 492 -27.14 -57.94 -15.80
N LEU A 493 -27.97 -57.18 -15.06
CA LEU A 493 -27.55 -56.28 -14.00
C LEU A 493 -27.27 -57.07 -12.71
N ASP A 494 -26.47 -58.11 -12.89
CA ASP A 494 -25.49 -58.59 -11.92
C ASP A 494 -24.88 -57.37 -11.19
N GLU A 495 -24.81 -57.40 -9.85
CA GLU A 495 -24.59 -56.22 -8.98
C GLU A 495 -23.17 -55.63 -9.04
N ARG A 496 -22.64 -55.40 -10.24
CA ARG A 496 -21.55 -54.46 -10.49
C ARG A 496 -22.06 -53.05 -10.27
N PHE A 497 -22.05 -52.66 -9.00
CA PHE A 497 -21.85 -51.29 -8.57
C PHE A 497 -20.71 -50.68 -9.42
N ILE A 498 -21.09 -49.92 -10.46
CA ILE A 498 -20.17 -48.99 -11.08
C ILE A 498 -19.96 -47.89 -10.04
N GLU A 499 -18.93 -48.06 -9.20
CA GLU A 499 -18.33 -46.91 -8.54
C GLU A 499 -17.88 -45.95 -9.64
N MET A 500 -18.73 -44.98 -9.94
CA MET A 500 -18.34 -43.69 -10.51
C MET A 500 -17.08 -43.28 -9.76
N PRO A 501 -15.90 -43.23 -10.42
CA PRO A 501 -14.62 -43.31 -9.72
C PRO A 501 -14.52 -42.13 -8.76
N ARG A 502 -14.71 -42.43 -7.47
CA ARG A 502 -14.69 -41.43 -6.40
C ARG A 502 -13.39 -40.67 -6.56
N THR A 503 -13.49 -39.37 -6.84
CA THR A 503 -12.33 -38.52 -7.06
C THR A 503 -11.39 -38.70 -5.88
N LYS A 504 -10.26 -39.40 -6.10
CA LYS A 504 -9.30 -39.67 -5.03
C LYS A 504 -8.97 -38.33 -4.41
N ARG A 505 -9.26 -38.22 -3.12
CA ARG A 505 -8.90 -37.06 -2.30
C ARG A 505 -7.41 -36.86 -2.53
N MET A 506 -7.03 -35.78 -3.21
CA MET A 506 -5.61 -35.44 -3.37
C MET A 506 -5.12 -35.04 -1.99
N GLU A 507 -4.56 -36.02 -1.27
CA GLU A 507 -3.71 -35.76 -0.14
C GLU A 507 -2.46 -35.08 -0.70
N VAL A 508 -2.46 -33.75 -0.57
CA VAL A 508 -1.33 -32.93 -0.97
C VAL A 508 -0.24 -33.18 0.06
N ASP A 509 0.76 -33.98 -0.31
CA ASP A 509 1.95 -34.22 0.50
C ASP A 509 2.67 -32.90 0.79
N CYS A 510 2.39 -32.33 1.96
CA CYS A 510 3.16 -31.24 2.55
C CYS A 510 4.53 -31.77 3.00
N ALA A 511 5.40 -32.01 2.03
CA ALA A 511 6.82 -32.22 2.25
C ALA A 511 7.44 -31.00 2.97
N LYS A 512 8.47 -31.26 3.77
CA LYS A 512 9.13 -30.31 4.68
C LYS A 512 9.99 -29.28 3.95
#